data_AF-A0A9X6SRK3-F1
#
_entry.id   AF-A0A9X6SRK3-F1
#
_cell.length_a   1.000
_cell.length_b   1.000
_cell.length_c   1.000
_cell.angle_alpha   90.00
_cell.angle_beta   90.00
_cell.angle_gamma   90.00
#
_symmetry.space_group_name_H-M   'P 1'
#
loop_
_entity.id
_entity.type
_entity.pdbx_description
1 polymer ?
#
loop_
_entity_poly.entity_id
_entity_poly.type
_entity_poly.pdbx_seq_one_letter_code
_entity_poly.pdbx_strand_id
1 'polypeptide(L)' 'GRQTGHGFRHIASTILNEQGFDENHIEAQLSHVKEGIAGVYNKAVYLPQRKVMMQWYADHLDEPVQGNIVQGQFGKAV' A
#
# COMPACT_ATOMS: atom_id res chain seq x y z
N GLY A 1 3.39 19.26 -9.65
CA GLY A 1 4.58 18.66 -8.99
C GLY A 1 4.86 17.30 -9.61
N ARG A 2 6.12 16.87 -9.71
CA ARG A 2 6.47 15.54 -10.24
C ARG A 2 6.29 14.49 -9.15
N GLN A 3 5.56 13.42 -9.44
CA GLN A 3 5.37 12.33 -8.48
C GLN A 3 6.64 11.48 -8.36
N THR A 4 7.02 11.14 -7.13
CA THR A 4 8.21 10.34 -6.81
C THR A 4 7.83 9.21 -5.85
N GLY A 5 8.73 8.25 -5.63
CA GLY A 5 8.52 7.16 -4.67
C GLY A 5 8.14 7.65 -3.26
N HIS A 6 8.66 8.80 -2.84
CA HIS A 6 8.29 9.44 -1.57
C HIS A 6 6.84 9.95 -1.58
N GLY A 7 6.41 10.60 -2.67
CA GLY A 7 5.02 11.03 -2.83
C GLY A 7 4.03 9.87 -2.79
N PHE A 8 4.38 8.73 -3.41
CA PHE A 8 3.53 7.53 -3.35
C PHE A 8 3.42 6.95 -1.93
N ARG A 9 4.50 6.95 -1.15
CA ARG A 9 4.45 6.50 0.27
C ARG A 9 3.54 7.37 1.12
N HIS A 10 3.57 8.69 0.93
CA HIS A 10 2.68 9.60 1.63
C HIS A 10 1.21 9.31 1.33
N ILE A 11 0.86 9.18 0.05
CA ILE A 11 -0.51 8.88 -0.37
C ILE A 11 -0.98 7.55 0.22
N ALA A 12 -0.16 6.50 0.12
CA ALA A 12 -0.50 5.19 0.68
C ALA A 12 -0.67 5.26 2.22
N SER A 13 0.20 5.97 2.92
CA SER A 13 0.09 6.16 4.38
C SER A 13 -1.21 6.84 4.76
N THR A 14 -1.59 7.92 4.08
CA THR A 14 -2.84 8.63 4.34
C THR A 14 -4.06 7.72 4.14
N ILE A 15 -4.15 7.05 2.98
CA ILE A 15 -5.28 6.16 2.66
C ILE A 15 -5.42 5.04 3.71
N LEU A 16 -4.31 4.41 4.09
CA LEU A 16 -4.35 3.29 5.05
C LEU A 16 -4.73 3.73 6.46
N ASN A 17 -4.32 4.94 6.86
CA ASN A 17 -4.73 5.53 8.14
C ASN A 17 -6.22 5.89 8.13
N GLU A 18 -6.72 6.49 7.05
CA GLU A 18 -8.14 6.84 6.91
C GLU A 18 -9.04 5.59 6.91
N GLN A 19 -8.54 4.47 6.38
CA GLN A 19 -9.22 3.17 6.45
C GLN A 19 -9.17 2.52 7.84
N GLY A 20 -8.37 3.06 8.77
CA GLY A 20 -8.30 2.59 10.16
C GLY A 20 -7.40 1.38 10.40
N PHE A 21 -6.42 1.11 9.53
CA PHE A 21 -5.42 0.09 9.81
C PHE A 21 -4.51 0.52 10.97
N ASP A 22 -4.00 -0.47 11.72
CA ASP A 22 -3.07 -0.21 12.82
C ASP A 22 -1.79 0.48 12.32
N GLU A 23 -1.43 1.58 12.98
CA GLU A 23 -0.26 2.39 12.65
C GLU A 23 1.03 1.55 12.60
N ASN A 24 1.20 0.57 13.50
CA ASN A 24 2.41 -0.27 13.48
C ASN A 24 2.52 -1.12 12.21
N HIS A 25 1.40 -1.51 11.61
CA HIS A 25 1.40 -2.25 10.35
C HIS A 25 1.74 -1.34 9.17
N ILE A 26 1.20 -0.13 9.18
CA ILE A 26 1.46 0.91 8.16
C ILE A 26 2.94 1.28 8.19
N GLU A 27 3.47 1.63 9.35
CA GLU A 27 4.87 2.02 9.53
C GLU A 27 5.83 0.88 9.16
N ALA A 28 5.51 -0.36 9.54
CA ALA A 28 6.27 -1.54 9.13
C ALA A 28 6.22 -1.79 7.61
N GLN A 29 5.14 -1.42 6.92
CA GLN A 29 5.02 -1.50 5.47
C GLN A 29 5.82 -0.40 4.75
N LEU A 30 5.94 0.76 5.36
CA LEU A 30 6.76 1.87 4.89
C LEU A 30 8.26 1.69 5.21
N SER A 31 8.61 0.60 5.91
CA SER A 31 9.95 0.33 6.42
C SER A 31 10.47 1.43 7.32
N HIS A 32 9.57 2.08 8.06
CA HIS A 32 9.95 3.08 9.05
C HIS A 32 10.44 2.38 10.32
N VAL A 33 11.48 2.96 10.91
CA VAL A 33 12.04 2.48 12.18
C VAL A 33 11.33 3.23 13.30
N LYS A 34 10.75 2.49 14.24
CA LYS A 34 10.12 3.08 15.42
C LYS A 34 11.20 3.63 16.35
N GLU A 35 11.02 4.85 16.84
CA GLU A 35 12.00 5.49 17.71
C GLU A 35 11.88 5.03 19.18
N GLY A 36 12.95 5.30 19.95
CA GLY A 36 12.97 5.10 21.39
C GLY A 36 12.93 3.64 21.84
N ILE A 37 12.56 3.44 23.11
CA ILE A 37 12.53 2.12 23.76
C ILE A 37 11.61 1.15 23.01
N ALA A 38 10.47 1.64 22.51
CA ALA A 38 9.52 0.82 21.77
C ALA A 38 10.15 0.18 20.52
N GLY A 39 11.01 0.90 19.78
CA GLY A 39 11.72 0.35 18.62
C GLY A 39 12.78 -0.71 18.97
N VAL A 40 13.40 -0.60 20.15
CA VAL A 40 14.39 -1.58 20.61
C VAL A 40 13.75 -2.95 20.86
N TYR A 41 12.54 -2.96 21.44
CA TYR A 41 11.86 -4.18 21.85
C TYR A 41 10.88 -4.72 20.80
N ASN A 42 10.24 -3.85 20.02
CA ASN A 42 9.25 -4.26 19.03
C ASN A 42 9.93 -4.75 17.75
N LYS A 43 10.23 -6.05 17.73
CA LYS A 43 10.78 -6.77 16.56
C LYS A 43 9.69 -7.45 15.71
N ALA A 44 8.42 -7.16 15.97
CA ALA A 44 7.34 -7.80 15.25
C ALA A 44 7.26 -7.27 13.82
N VAL A 45 7.13 -8.18 12.85
CA VAL A 45 7.08 -7.86 11.42
C VAL A 45 5.63 -7.69 10.93
N TYR A 46 4.65 -8.17 11.72
CA TYR A 46 3.21 -8.08 11.45
C TYR A 46 2.80 -8.66 10.08
N LEU A 47 3.49 -9.70 9.61
CA LEU A 47 3.32 -10.21 8.26
C LEU A 47 1.88 -10.64 7.93
N PRO A 48 1.15 -11.38 8.81
CA PRO A 48 -0.25 -11.73 8.53
C PRO A 48 -1.15 -10.50 8.36
N GLN A 49 -0.99 -9.50 9.23
CA GLN A 49 -1.81 -8.29 9.23
C GLN A 49 -1.47 -7.40 8.03
N ARG A 50 -0.18 -7.25 7.72
CA ARG A 50 0.28 -6.52 6.53
C ARG A 50 -0.20 -7.17 5.24
N LYS A 51 -0.32 -8.50 5.18
CA LYS A 51 -0.88 -9.18 4.01
C LYS A 51 -2.35 -8.79 3.80
N VAL A 52 -3.15 -8.80 4.87
CA VAL A 52 -4.56 -8.36 4.80
C VAL A 52 -4.66 -6.90 4.39
N MET A 53 -3.87 -6.03 5.00
CA MET A 53 -3.82 -4.60 4.68
C MET A 53 -3.43 -4.34 3.23
N MET A 54 -2.39 -4.99 2.74
CA MET A 54 -1.93 -4.80 1.36
C MET A 54 -2.87 -5.42 0.34
N GLN A 55 -3.58 -6.50 0.68
CA GLN A 55 -4.64 -7.02 -0.18
C GLN A 55 -5.78 -6.01 -0.29
N TRP A 56 -6.27 -5.48 0.84
CA TRP A 56 -7.30 -4.45 0.83
C TRP A 56 -6.86 -3.22 0.02
N TYR A 57 -5.60 -2.78 0.18
CA TYR A 57 -5.07 -1.66 -0.57
C TYR A 57 -5.03 -1.92 -2.07
N ALA A 58 -4.68 -3.14 -2.48
CA ALA A 58 -4.74 -3.54 -3.89
C ALA A 58 -6.18 -3.50 -4.42
N ASP A 59 -7.13 -4.07 -3.67
CA ASP A 59 -8.54 -4.09 -4.05
C ASP A 59 -9.12 -2.67 -4.16
N HIS A 60 -8.74 -1.76 -3.24
CA HIS A 60 -9.12 -0.34 -3.29
C HIS A 60 -8.58 0.39 -4.53
N LEU A 61 -7.37 0.06 -4.97
CA LEU A 61 -6.78 0.63 -6.19
C LEU A 61 -7.42 0.06 -7.47
N ASP A 62 -7.90 -1.18 -7.43
CA ASP A 62 -8.54 -1.86 -8.55
C ASP A 62 -10.01 -1.44 -8.74
N GLU A 63 -10.69 -0.98 -7.69
CA GLU A 63 -12.08 -0.50 -7.73
C GLU A 63 -12.34 0.52 -8.87
N PRO A 64 -11.59 1.63 -9.00
CA PRO A 64 -11.80 2.60 -10.08
C PRO A 64 -11.39 2.09 -11.48
N VAL A 65 -10.70 0.96 -11.58
CA VAL A 65 -10.28 0.38 -12.88
C VAL A 65 -11.44 -0.34 -13.57
N GLN A 66 -12.49 -0.72 -12.84
CA GLN A 66 -13.68 -1.39 -13.37
C GLN A 66 -14.56 -0.42 -14.20
N GLY A 67 -14.15 -0.19 -15.45
CA GLY A 67 -14.93 0.60 -16.42
C GLY A 67 -14.11 1.24 -17.54
N ASN A 68 -12.78 1.36 -17.35
CA ASN A 68 -11.88 2.01 -18.32
C ASN A 68 -10.90 1.04 -18.99
N ILE A 69 -11.07 -0.27 -18.81
CA ILE A 69 -10.26 -1.28 -19.49
C ILE A 69 -10.78 -1.44 -20.92
N VAL A 70 -10.09 -0.81 -21.88
CA VAL A 70 -10.27 -1.14 -23.30
C VAL A 70 -9.52 -2.44 -23.58
N GLN A 71 -10.23 -3.56 -23.69
CA GLN A 71 -9.63 -4.80 -24.21
C GLN A 71 -9.32 -4.61 -25.71
N GLY A 72 -8.07 -4.28 -26.01
CA GLY A 72 -7.60 -4.15 -27.38
C GLY A 72 -7.62 -5.51 -28.10
N GLN A 73 -8.39 -5.62 -29.18
CA GLN A 73 -8.30 -6.76 -30.10
C GLN A 73 -7.10 -6.54 -31.04
N PHE A 74 -5.92 -6.89 -30.58
CA PHE A 74 -4.74 -6.91 -31.44
C PHE A 74 -4.79 -8.16 -32.31
N GLY A 75 -5.31 -8.01 -33.54
CA GLY A 75 -5.26 -9.06 -34.55
C GLY A 75 -3.82 -9.51 -34.80
N LYS A 76 -3.61 -10.80 -35.08
CA LYS A 76 -2.30 -11.31 -35.48
C LYS A 76 -1.81 -10.52 -36.70
N ALA A 77 -0.61 -9.96 -36.60
CA ALA A 77 0.10 -9.45 -37.77
C ALA A 77 0.23 -10.59 -38.78
N VAL A 78 -0.22 -10.30 -40.01
CA VAL A 78 -0.24 -11.21 -41.16
C VAL A 78 1.18 -11.65 -41.50
#